data_AF-A0A969XGX4-F1
#
_entry.id   AF-A0A969XGX4-F1
#
_cell.length_a   1.000
_cell.length_b   1.000
_cell.length_c   1.000
_cell.angle_alpha   90.00
_cell.angle_beta   90.00
_cell.angle_gamma   90.00
#
_symmetry.space_group_name_H-M   'P 1'
#
loop_
_entity.id
_entity.type
_entity.pdbx_description
1 polymer ?
#
loop_
_entity_poly.entity_id
_entity_poly.type
_entity_poly.pdbx_seq_one_letter_code
_entity_poly.pdbx_strand_id
1 'polypeptide(L)'
;VTVEIAAHAPLKTVFSPSHPVTVARVGDRNATVAYADEDVLPDRDLSLYYSVSEEDLAVDLLTYRDAPDDGFFLLLLSPGAGMDPAEAQPKDVLFVLDTSGSMRGQKIEQAQDAAEYVLENLNPEDRFSVIAFASTVDTYADGLRPASERAEAQQFIRRLTAGGGTNIHAALTTALGQVGSGRPQVVVFLTDGLPTEGEVRSEAILAAVRDLATEDLRLFAFGVGYDVNTILLDTVSQEQHGVSTYVQPGEDIEAAVSAFYDKISLPVLTDVTLDYGSMEISEVYPFPLPDVFSGGQLLVVGRYRQGGEATITLSGSRDEGLERFIYGDMAFAENGGPDLIPRLWATRKIGHLLTQIRLHGPDGELIDEIIDLSVRYGIVTPYPSFLVDETEDALSAEGRRDLGTQLFADQAAAPPGAGDRGMGGGGQPVAGKEAVEASVAQEALRSADTASGAESERVRPVGSRSFVLHEDVWVDTTYDQTTMTPERVPLGSARYFDLLAEHPEWGRYLALGPRVLLVWEGQAYEITPAEGPTAEPAPRRREWNWG
;
A
#
# COMPACT_ATOMS: atom_id res chain seq x y z
N VAL A 1 19.93 13.56 -0.06
CA VAL A 1 20.95 12.56 0.33
C VAL A 1 21.23 11.65 -0.86
N THR A 2 22.50 11.38 -1.16
CA THR A 2 22.90 10.43 -2.22
C THR A 2 23.89 9.42 -1.64
N VAL A 3 23.65 8.14 -1.88
CA VAL A 3 24.48 7.02 -1.41
C VAL A 3 24.90 6.20 -2.63
N GLU A 4 26.20 5.99 -2.80
CA GLU A 4 26.75 5.10 -3.82
C GLU A 4 27.13 3.77 -3.17
N ILE A 5 26.61 2.67 -3.71
CA ILE A 5 26.90 1.30 -3.26
C ILE A 5 27.75 0.62 -4.34
N ALA A 6 28.90 0.10 -3.93
CA ALA A 6 29.75 -0.76 -4.75
C ALA A 6 30.00 -2.08 -4.00
N ALA A 7 29.41 -3.16 -4.49
CA ALA A 7 29.43 -4.47 -3.84
C ALA A 7 30.45 -5.44 -4.46
N HIS A 8 30.90 -6.41 -3.65
CA HIS A 8 31.82 -7.46 -4.09
C HIS A 8 31.13 -8.63 -4.82
N ALA A 9 29.83 -8.78 -4.64
CA ALA A 9 28.95 -9.75 -5.28
C ALA A 9 27.69 -9.02 -5.82
N PRO A 10 26.88 -9.64 -6.70
CA PRO A 10 25.72 -8.99 -7.28
C PRO A 10 24.75 -8.46 -6.21
N LEU A 11 24.39 -7.18 -6.31
CA LEU A 11 23.38 -6.53 -5.49
C LEU A 11 22.00 -7.12 -5.79
N LYS A 12 21.25 -7.47 -4.75
CA LYS A 12 19.90 -8.02 -4.90
C LYS A 12 18.87 -7.11 -4.29
N THR A 13 18.88 -6.91 -2.98
CA THR A 13 18.02 -5.92 -2.32
C THR A 13 18.74 -4.58 -2.20
N VAL A 14 18.03 -3.50 -2.47
CA VAL A 14 18.39 -2.12 -2.07
C VAL A 14 17.09 -1.44 -1.68
N PHE A 15 16.89 -1.20 -0.40
CA PHE A 15 15.58 -0.85 0.15
C PHE A 15 15.70 0.11 1.32
N SER A 16 14.77 1.07 1.43
CA SER A 16 14.67 2.00 2.56
C SER A 16 13.23 2.01 3.08
N PRO A 17 12.96 1.48 4.30
CA PRO A 17 11.65 1.58 4.91
C PRO A 17 11.38 2.96 5.52
N SER A 18 12.42 3.80 5.66
CA SER A 18 12.36 5.08 6.37
C SER A 18 11.96 6.25 5.46
N HIS A 19 12.43 6.23 4.22
CA HIS A 19 12.27 7.31 3.24
C HIS A 19 12.06 6.75 1.83
N PRO A 20 11.29 7.45 0.97
CA PRO A 20 11.14 7.09 -0.43
C PRO A 20 12.45 7.41 -1.17
N VAL A 21 13.16 6.37 -1.60
CA VAL A 21 14.44 6.50 -2.31
C VAL A 21 14.31 6.09 -3.77
N THR A 22 14.99 6.79 -4.66
CA THR A 22 15.20 6.36 -6.04
C THR A 22 16.47 5.52 -6.10
N VAL A 23 16.39 4.32 -6.69
CA VAL A 23 17.53 3.41 -6.86
C VAL A 23 17.86 3.29 -8.34
N ALA A 24 19.02 3.80 -8.74
CA ALA A 24 19.56 3.61 -10.09
C ALA A 24 20.68 2.57 -10.06
N ARG A 25 20.47 1.42 -10.71
CA ARG A 25 21.48 0.36 -10.80
C ARG A 25 22.37 0.55 -12.02
N VAL A 26 23.67 0.32 -11.85
CA VAL A 26 24.66 0.35 -12.93
C VAL A 26 25.39 -0.99 -12.93
N GLY A 27 24.88 -1.91 -13.77
CA GLY A 27 25.29 -3.31 -13.77
C GLY A 27 24.70 -4.08 -12.58
N ASP A 28 25.33 -5.20 -12.26
CA ASP A 28 24.90 -6.13 -11.20
C ASP A 28 25.42 -5.75 -9.81
N ARG A 29 26.49 -4.95 -9.70
CA ARG A 29 27.23 -4.71 -8.44
C ARG A 29 27.22 -3.27 -7.93
N ASN A 30 26.67 -2.33 -8.70
CA ASN A 30 26.65 -0.93 -8.30
C ASN A 30 25.24 -0.37 -8.31
N ALA A 31 24.93 0.45 -7.31
CA ALA A 31 23.68 1.19 -7.25
C ALA A 31 23.92 2.59 -6.69
N THR A 32 23.21 3.58 -7.23
CA THR A 32 23.11 4.92 -6.67
C THR A 32 21.72 5.08 -6.08
N VAL A 33 21.66 5.38 -4.79
CA VAL A 33 20.42 5.62 -4.05
C VAL A 33 20.32 7.12 -3.78
N ALA A 34 19.20 7.72 -4.15
CA ALA A 34 18.95 9.14 -3.97
C ALA A 34 17.64 9.37 -3.21
N TYR A 35 17.69 10.26 -2.22
CA TYR A 35 16.53 10.86 -1.57
C TYR A 35 16.65 12.38 -1.71
N ALA A 36 15.59 13.03 -2.16
CA ALA A 36 15.53 14.48 -2.30
C ALA A 36 14.17 14.96 -1.79
N ASP A 37 14.20 16.05 -1.02
CA ASP A 37 13.02 16.67 -0.43
C ASP A 37 13.32 18.16 -0.17
N GLU A 38 12.29 18.99 -0.16
CA GLU A 38 12.40 20.45 -0.04
C GLU A 38 11.54 20.96 1.12
N ASP A 39 12.02 22.00 1.81
CA ASP A 39 11.32 22.63 2.95
C ASP A 39 10.93 21.68 4.11
N VAL A 40 11.69 20.59 4.30
CA VAL A 40 11.47 19.62 5.38
C VAL A 40 12.43 19.79 6.57
N LEU A 41 11.91 19.55 7.77
CA LEU A 41 12.68 19.39 9.01
C LEU A 41 12.93 17.90 9.22
N PRO A 42 14.19 17.40 9.18
CA PRO A 42 14.45 15.99 9.38
C PRO A 42 14.02 15.53 10.78
N ASP A 43 13.10 14.58 10.83
CA ASP A 43 12.45 14.03 12.03
C ASP A 43 12.94 12.61 12.38
N ARG A 44 13.60 11.94 11.42
CA ARG A 44 14.06 10.54 11.54
C ARG A 44 15.33 10.27 10.74
N ASP A 45 15.98 9.15 11.06
CA ASP A 45 17.18 8.69 10.34
C ASP A 45 16.83 8.03 9.00
N LEU A 46 17.72 8.20 8.01
CA LEU A 46 17.65 7.44 6.75
C LEU A 46 18.26 6.04 6.95
N SER A 47 17.40 5.04 7.04
CA SER A 47 17.76 3.63 7.09
C SER A 47 17.74 3.01 5.69
N LEU A 48 18.91 2.56 5.22
CA LEU A 48 19.10 1.90 3.92
C LEU A 48 19.63 0.48 4.12
N TYR A 49 18.90 -0.50 3.61
CA TYR A 49 19.25 -1.92 3.63
C TYR A 49 19.68 -2.36 2.23
N TYR A 50 20.74 -3.14 2.15
CA TYR A 50 21.13 -3.79 0.90
C TYR A 50 21.64 -5.20 1.16
N SER A 51 21.50 -6.06 0.15
CA SER A 51 22.00 -7.44 0.19
C SER A 51 22.76 -7.79 -1.08
N VAL A 52 23.58 -8.82 -0.99
CA VAL A 52 24.34 -9.37 -2.11
C VAL A 52 24.14 -10.88 -2.16
N SER A 53 23.90 -11.43 -3.34
CA SER A 53 23.80 -12.87 -3.55
C SER A 53 24.15 -13.22 -4.99
N GLU A 54 24.65 -14.44 -5.21
CA GLU A 54 24.84 -15.01 -6.54
C GLU A 54 23.57 -15.73 -7.04
N GLU A 55 22.55 -15.90 -6.20
CA GLU A 55 21.30 -16.60 -6.55
C GLU A 55 20.41 -15.78 -7.48
N ASP A 56 19.66 -16.46 -8.36
CA ASP A 56 18.76 -15.83 -9.33
C ASP A 56 17.56 -15.15 -8.66
N LEU A 57 17.16 -15.60 -7.47
CA LEU A 57 16.09 -15.01 -6.69
C LEU A 57 16.53 -14.97 -5.22
N ALA A 58 16.74 -13.76 -4.70
CA ALA A 58 17.20 -13.57 -3.33
C ALA A 58 16.03 -13.26 -2.41
N VAL A 59 16.15 -13.74 -1.17
CA VAL A 59 15.21 -13.49 -0.09
C VAL A 59 15.96 -12.90 1.08
N ASP A 60 15.57 -11.69 1.48
CA ASP A 60 16.09 -11.03 2.66
C ASP A 60 14.98 -10.90 3.71
N LEU A 61 15.27 -11.29 4.95
CA LEU A 61 14.35 -11.26 6.06
C LEU A 61 14.81 -10.24 7.11
N LEU A 62 13.94 -9.29 7.45
CA LEU A 62 14.07 -8.40 8.59
C LEU A 62 12.93 -8.69 9.56
N THR A 63 13.23 -8.82 10.85
CA THR A 63 12.25 -9.18 11.88
C THR A 63 12.34 -8.24 13.08
N TYR A 64 11.20 -8.01 13.73
CA TYR A 64 11.05 -7.20 14.93
C TYR A 64 10.13 -7.90 15.92
N ARG A 65 10.47 -7.91 17.21
CA ARG A 65 9.56 -8.40 18.25
C ARG A 65 9.80 -7.69 19.58
N ASP A 66 8.74 -7.25 20.24
CA ASP A 66 8.79 -6.84 21.64
C ASP A 66 8.12 -7.94 22.48
N ALA A 67 8.91 -8.89 22.98
CA ALA A 67 8.36 -9.99 23.77
C ALA A 67 7.63 -9.45 25.03
N PRO A 68 6.48 -10.05 25.43
CA PRO A 68 5.94 -11.34 25.00
C PRO A 68 5.01 -11.29 23.78
N ASP A 69 4.83 -10.14 23.13
CA ASP A 69 3.91 -10.01 22.00
C ASP A 69 4.37 -10.79 20.77
N ASP A 70 3.45 -11.02 19.83
CA ASP A 70 3.78 -11.54 18.50
C ASP A 70 4.71 -10.57 17.77
N GLY A 71 5.68 -11.11 17.04
CA GLY A 71 6.61 -10.33 16.22
C GLY A 71 6.07 -9.98 14.84
N PHE A 72 6.81 -9.15 14.13
CA PHE A 72 6.54 -8.66 12.77
C PHE A 72 7.75 -8.95 11.88
N PHE A 73 7.49 -9.34 10.65
CA PHE A 73 8.56 -9.53 9.67
C PHE A 73 8.31 -8.74 8.40
N LEU A 74 9.41 -8.48 7.72
CA LEU A 74 9.52 -7.91 6.39
C LEU A 74 10.41 -8.83 5.58
N LEU A 75 9.85 -9.40 4.53
CA LEU A 75 10.51 -10.30 3.60
C LEU A 75 10.60 -9.62 2.24
N LEU A 76 11.81 -9.50 1.72
CA LEU A 76 12.11 -8.82 0.46
C LEU A 76 12.51 -9.88 -0.56
N LEU A 77 11.66 -10.09 -1.56
CA LEU A 77 11.89 -10.98 -2.70
C LEU A 77 12.45 -10.14 -3.85
N SER A 78 13.72 -10.38 -4.18
CA SER A 78 14.45 -9.60 -5.19
C SER A 78 14.98 -10.54 -6.28
N PRO A 79 14.47 -10.46 -7.52
CA PRO A 79 15.07 -11.18 -8.63
C PRO A 79 16.46 -10.63 -8.92
N GLY A 80 17.34 -11.49 -9.43
CA GLY A 80 18.67 -11.13 -9.84
C GLY A 80 18.68 -10.13 -10.99
N ALA A 81 19.57 -9.15 -10.92
CA ALA A 81 19.82 -8.27 -12.05
C ALA A 81 20.42 -9.08 -13.21
N GLY A 82 19.77 -9.08 -14.38
CA GLY A 82 20.34 -9.64 -15.61
C GLY A 82 19.56 -10.74 -16.31
N MET A 83 18.28 -10.97 -16.00
CA MET A 83 17.46 -11.86 -16.83
C MET A 83 17.30 -11.25 -18.23
N ASP A 84 17.74 -11.96 -19.26
CA ASP A 84 17.60 -11.53 -20.65
C ASP A 84 16.10 -11.50 -21.01
N PRO A 85 15.56 -10.45 -21.64
CA PRO A 85 14.20 -10.48 -22.19
C PRO A 85 13.90 -11.71 -23.07
N ALA A 86 14.93 -12.33 -23.65
CA ALA A 86 14.82 -13.60 -24.39
C ALA A 86 14.59 -14.84 -23.49
N GLU A 87 14.85 -14.74 -22.20
CA GLU A 87 14.59 -15.76 -21.16
C GLU A 87 13.27 -15.50 -20.41
N ALA A 88 12.57 -14.39 -20.70
CA ALA A 88 11.28 -14.11 -20.11
C ALA A 88 10.16 -14.94 -20.75
N GLN A 89 9.23 -15.39 -19.92
CA GLN A 89 8.08 -16.16 -20.37
C GLN A 89 7.25 -15.32 -21.36
N PRO A 90 6.96 -15.84 -22.59
CA PRO A 90 6.12 -15.13 -23.54
C PRO A 90 4.72 -14.89 -22.99
N LYS A 91 4.20 -13.67 -23.15
CA LYS A 91 2.90 -13.26 -22.60
C LYS A 91 1.93 -12.78 -23.69
N ASP A 92 0.65 -12.78 -23.33
CA ASP A 92 -0.43 -12.20 -24.14
C ASP A 92 -0.85 -10.87 -23.54
N VAL A 93 -0.74 -9.77 -24.30
CA VAL A 93 -1.06 -8.42 -23.84
C VAL A 93 -2.28 -7.85 -24.56
N LEU A 94 -3.35 -7.56 -23.84
CA LEU A 94 -4.61 -7.04 -24.39
C LEU A 94 -4.81 -5.60 -23.95
N PHE A 95 -4.80 -4.67 -24.89
CA PHE A 95 -5.14 -3.27 -24.65
C PHE A 95 -6.62 -3.07 -24.87
N VAL A 96 -7.32 -2.61 -23.84
CA VAL A 96 -8.75 -2.33 -23.90
C VAL A 96 -8.93 -0.84 -23.61
N LEU A 97 -9.04 -0.06 -24.68
CA LEU A 97 -8.95 1.39 -24.69
C LEU A 97 -10.33 2.03 -24.86
N ASP A 98 -10.73 2.85 -23.88
CA ASP A 98 -11.93 3.66 -23.98
C ASP A 98 -11.73 4.77 -25.02
N THR A 99 -12.71 4.88 -25.92
CA THR A 99 -12.79 5.88 -26.98
C THR A 99 -14.12 6.62 -26.93
N SER A 100 -14.79 6.63 -25.77
CA SER A 100 -16.04 7.33 -25.54
C SER A 100 -15.90 8.85 -25.72
N GLY A 101 -17.03 9.55 -25.80
CA GLY A 101 -17.04 11.00 -26.03
C GLY A 101 -16.29 11.83 -24.96
N SER A 102 -16.16 11.31 -23.73
CA SER A 102 -15.44 11.96 -22.63
C SER A 102 -13.92 11.98 -22.86
N MET A 103 -13.37 11.02 -23.61
CA MET A 103 -11.94 10.91 -23.91
C MET A 103 -11.40 11.98 -24.87
N ARG A 104 -12.25 12.88 -25.38
CA ARG A 104 -11.83 13.93 -26.32
C ARG A 104 -10.72 14.83 -25.79
N GLY A 105 -9.87 15.29 -26.70
CA GLY A 105 -8.75 16.18 -26.41
C GLY A 105 -7.52 15.38 -25.98
N GLN A 106 -6.80 15.87 -24.97
CA GLN A 106 -5.52 15.30 -24.56
C GLN A 106 -5.61 13.86 -24.03
N LYS A 107 -6.76 13.44 -23.47
CA LYS A 107 -6.92 12.10 -22.88
C LYS A 107 -6.78 10.97 -23.92
N ILE A 108 -7.43 11.11 -25.08
CA ILE A 108 -7.30 10.12 -26.16
C ILE A 108 -5.89 10.14 -26.76
N GLU A 109 -5.27 11.32 -26.87
CA GLU A 109 -3.88 11.44 -27.35
C GLU A 109 -2.91 10.69 -26.42
N GLN A 110 -2.98 10.95 -25.11
CA GLN A 110 -2.14 10.24 -24.13
C GLN A 110 -2.46 8.74 -24.03
N ALA A 111 -3.73 8.33 -24.19
CA ALA A 111 -4.08 6.90 -24.23
C ALA A 111 -3.52 6.20 -25.49
N GLN A 112 -3.45 6.91 -26.63
CA GLN A 112 -2.80 6.43 -27.85
C GLN A 112 -1.29 6.31 -27.63
N ASP A 113 -0.64 7.35 -27.09
CA ASP A 113 0.79 7.36 -26.80
C ASP A 113 1.18 6.24 -25.82
N ALA A 114 0.38 6.05 -24.76
CA ALA A 114 0.54 4.94 -23.81
C ALA A 114 0.47 3.56 -24.50
N ALA A 115 -0.53 3.33 -25.35
CA ALA A 115 -0.67 2.06 -26.06
C ALA A 115 0.47 1.84 -27.08
N GLU A 116 0.93 2.90 -27.75
CA GLU A 116 2.09 2.84 -28.63
C GLU A 116 3.36 2.48 -27.87
N TYR A 117 3.61 3.11 -26.71
CA TYR A 117 4.76 2.80 -25.85
C TYR A 117 4.79 1.31 -25.50
N VAL A 118 3.67 0.76 -25.06
CA VAL A 118 3.64 -0.66 -24.68
C VAL A 118 3.89 -1.58 -25.88
N LEU A 119 3.28 -1.31 -27.04
CA LEU A 119 3.54 -2.07 -28.26
C LEU A 119 5.03 -2.03 -28.70
N GLU A 120 5.71 -0.91 -28.46
CA GLU A 120 7.13 -0.76 -28.74
C GLU A 120 8.01 -1.57 -27.79
N ASN A 121 7.55 -1.79 -26.57
CA ASN A 121 8.23 -2.54 -25.51
C ASN A 121 7.70 -3.98 -25.32
N LEU A 122 6.97 -4.54 -26.30
CA LEU A 122 6.67 -5.97 -26.32
C LEU A 122 7.93 -6.80 -26.58
N ASN A 123 8.02 -7.97 -25.93
CA ASN A 123 9.08 -8.93 -26.23
C ASN A 123 8.81 -9.60 -27.59
N PRO A 124 9.84 -10.13 -28.28
CA PRO A 124 9.69 -10.70 -29.63
C PRO A 124 8.65 -11.84 -29.74
N GLU A 125 8.51 -12.65 -28.70
CA GLU A 125 7.60 -13.82 -28.65
C GLU A 125 6.23 -13.50 -28.02
N ASP A 126 6.02 -12.25 -27.59
CA ASP A 126 4.75 -11.81 -27.05
C ASP A 126 3.68 -11.77 -28.15
N ARG A 127 2.44 -11.96 -27.74
CA ARG A 127 1.28 -11.67 -28.58
C ARG A 127 0.50 -10.53 -27.99
N PHE A 128 -0.23 -9.82 -28.84
CA PHE A 128 -1.03 -8.70 -28.40
C PHE A 128 -2.38 -8.63 -29.11
N SER A 129 -3.30 -7.89 -28.51
CA SER A 129 -4.53 -7.43 -29.15
C SER A 129 -4.84 -6.00 -28.72
N VAL A 130 -5.46 -5.23 -29.62
CA VAL A 130 -5.92 -3.87 -29.33
C VAL A 130 -7.43 -3.84 -29.57
N ILE A 131 -8.16 -3.49 -28.52
CA ILE A 131 -9.60 -3.38 -28.46
C ILE A 131 -9.92 -1.93 -28.12
N ALA A 132 -10.55 -1.21 -29.04
CA ALA A 132 -11.11 0.10 -28.77
C ALA A 132 -12.60 -0.05 -28.48
N PHE A 133 -13.13 0.66 -27.50
CA PHE A 133 -14.56 0.59 -27.18
C PHE A 133 -15.18 1.96 -26.91
N ALA A 134 -16.45 2.06 -27.26
CA ALA A 134 -17.34 3.16 -26.93
C ALA A 134 -18.77 2.59 -26.79
N SER A 135 -19.73 3.04 -27.61
CA SER A 135 -21.04 2.34 -27.72
C SER A 135 -20.90 0.96 -28.38
N THR A 136 -19.91 0.79 -29.26
CA THR A 136 -19.53 -0.46 -29.92
C THR A 136 -18.10 -0.83 -29.57
N VAL A 137 -17.70 -2.07 -29.86
CA VAL A 137 -16.34 -2.56 -29.67
C VAL A 137 -15.72 -2.80 -31.04
N ASP A 138 -14.54 -2.21 -31.26
CA ASP A 138 -13.75 -2.34 -32.49
C ASP A 138 -12.42 -3.01 -32.14
N THR A 139 -12.13 -4.14 -32.76
CA THR A 139 -10.86 -4.86 -32.57
C THR A 139 -9.92 -4.61 -33.74
N TYR A 140 -8.64 -4.42 -33.46
CA TYR A 140 -7.61 -4.27 -34.49
C TYR A 140 -7.57 -5.50 -35.43
N ALA A 141 -7.68 -6.70 -34.86
CA ALA A 141 -7.67 -7.96 -35.58
C ALA A 141 -8.58 -9.01 -34.90
N ASP A 142 -8.84 -10.11 -35.61
CA ASP A 142 -9.51 -11.28 -35.05
C ASP A 142 -8.53 -12.07 -34.17
N GLY A 143 -8.55 -11.79 -32.87
CA GLY A 143 -7.72 -12.47 -31.86
C GLY A 143 -6.30 -11.94 -31.74
N LEU A 144 -5.48 -12.68 -30.98
CA LEU A 144 -4.09 -12.31 -30.66
C LEU A 144 -3.17 -12.35 -31.90
N ARG A 145 -2.31 -11.33 -32.01
CA ARG A 145 -1.32 -11.17 -33.10
C ARG A 145 0.11 -11.17 -32.55
N PRO A 146 1.11 -11.68 -33.29
CA PRO A 146 2.50 -11.66 -32.85
C PRO A 146 3.05 -10.22 -32.77
N ALA A 147 3.97 -9.94 -31.86
CA ALA A 147 4.62 -8.63 -31.69
C ALA A 147 5.23 -8.05 -32.98
N SER A 148 5.62 -8.91 -33.94
CA SER A 148 6.11 -8.49 -35.26
C SER A 148 5.10 -7.68 -36.08
N GLU A 149 3.81 -7.77 -35.77
CA GLU A 149 2.74 -7.04 -36.46
C GLU A 149 2.36 -5.71 -35.78
N ARG A 150 3.12 -5.27 -34.77
CA ARG A 150 2.83 -4.04 -34.02
C ARG A 150 2.65 -2.78 -34.88
N ALA A 151 3.35 -2.68 -36.01
CA ALA A 151 3.29 -1.51 -36.89
C ALA A 151 1.90 -1.28 -37.51
N GLU A 152 1.12 -2.35 -37.73
CA GLU A 152 -0.25 -2.26 -38.24
C GLU A 152 -1.22 -1.87 -37.11
N ALA A 153 -0.99 -2.36 -35.89
CA ALA A 153 -1.75 -1.97 -34.71
C ALA A 153 -1.52 -0.51 -34.31
N GLN A 154 -0.29 0.00 -34.41
CA GLN A 154 0.01 1.42 -34.22
C GLN A 154 -0.78 2.29 -35.20
N GLN A 155 -0.95 1.86 -36.45
CA GLN A 155 -1.79 2.59 -37.41
C GLN A 155 -3.28 2.54 -37.05
N PHE A 156 -3.75 1.46 -36.43
CA PHE A 156 -5.11 1.40 -35.89
C PHE A 156 -5.29 2.37 -34.72
N ILE A 157 -4.36 2.37 -33.76
CA ILE A 157 -4.36 3.25 -32.58
C ILE A 157 -4.40 4.73 -32.99
N ARG A 158 -3.52 5.16 -33.90
CA ARG A 158 -3.45 6.56 -34.38
C ARG A 158 -4.73 7.06 -35.06
N ARG A 159 -5.61 6.16 -35.49
CA ARG A 159 -6.88 6.50 -36.14
C ARG A 159 -8.06 6.51 -35.17
N LEU A 160 -7.86 6.10 -33.92
CA LEU A 160 -8.92 6.13 -32.91
C LEU A 160 -9.37 7.58 -32.68
N THR A 161 -10.69 7.75 -32.56
CA THR A 161 -11.29 9.05 -32.32
C THR A 161 -12.36 8.93 -31.25
N ALA A 162 -12.39 9.88 -30.33
CA ALA A 162 -13.30 9.88 -29.21
C ALA A 162 -14.76 10.23 -29.58
N GLY A 163 -15.70 9.34 -29.28
CA GLY A 163 -17.14 9.51 -29.50
C GLY A 163 -17.98 8.33 -29.01
N GLY A 164 -19.29 8.54 -28.86
CA GLY A 164 -20.22 7.51 -28.36
C GLY A 164 -20.30 7.44 -26.83
N GLY A 165 -20.98 6.40 -26.32
CA GLY A 165 -21.05 6.06 -24.90
C GLY A 165 -19.94 5.10 -24.49
N THR A 166 -20.16 4.32 -23.42
CA THR A 166 -19.14 3.52 -22.74
C THR A 166 -19.67 2.13 -22.43
N ASN A 167 -19.29 1.12 -23.21
CA ASN A 167 -19.74 -0.27 -23.07
C ASN A 167 -18.64 -1.17 -22.48
N ILE A 168 -18.38 -1.01 -21.18
CA ILE A 168 -17.33 -1.76 -20.46
C ILE A 168 -17.57 -3.28 -20.53
N HIS A 169 -18.83 -3.72 -20.38
CA HIS A 169 -19.18 -5.13 -20.46
C HIS A 169 -18.72 -5.76 -21.78
N ALA A 170 -19.09 -5.17 -22.92
CA ALA A 170 -18.73 -5.71 -24.22
C ALA A 170 -17.21 -5.66 -24.44
N ALA A 171 -16.53 -4.60 -23.99
CA ALA A 171 -15.09 -4.45 -24.14
C ALA A 171 -14.32 -5.56 -23.41
N LEU A 172 -14.62 -5.79 -22.12
CA LEU A 172 -13.96 -6.80 -21.32
C LEU A 172 -14.30 -8.22 -21.80
N THR A 173 -15.57 -8.53 -22.07
CA THR A 173 -15.95 -9.86 -22.57
C THR A 173 -15.37 -10.17 -23.95
N THR A 174 -15.24 -9.16 -24.82
CA THR A 174 -14.56 -9.33 -26.12
C THR A 174 -13.08 -9.59 -25.95
N ALA A 175 -12.39 -8.84 -25.08
CA ALA A 175 -10.97 -9.04 -24.81
C ALA A 175 -10.71 -10.45 -24.23
N LEU A 176 -11.45 -10.83 -23.19
CA LEU A 176 -11.31 -12.15 -22.56
C LEU A 176 -11.75 -13.29 -23.46
N GLY A 177 -12.58 -13.04 -24.48
CA GLY A 177 -12.89 -14.04 -25.51
C GLY A 177 -11.73 -14.36 -26.46
N GLN A 178 -10.66 -13.55 -26.48
CA GLN A 178 -9.52 -13.73 -27.37
C GLN A 178 -8.36 -14.52 -26.74
N VAL A 179 -8.36 -14.66 -25.42
CA VAL A 179 -7.25 -15.30 -24.69
C VAL A 179 -7.37 -16.82 -24.70
N GLY A 180 -6.22 -17.49 -24.69
CA GLY A 180 -6.12 -18.95 -24.53
C GLY A 180 -5.34 -19.30 -23.26
N SER A 181 -5.33 -20.57 -22.89
CA SER A 181 -4.60 -21.05 -21.70
C SER A 181 -3.10 -21.25 -21.93
N GLY A 182 -2.28 -21.17 -20.87
CA GLY A 182 -0.89 -21.62 -20.88
C GLY A 182 0.14 -20.52 -21.15
N ARG A 183 -0.26 -19.25 -21.09
CA ARG A 183 0.62 -18.09 -21.06
C ARG A 183 0.06 -17.06 -20.10
N PRO A 184 0.90 -16.28 -19.40
CA PRO A 184 0.44 -15.12 -18.66
C PRO A 184 -0.35 -14.18 -19.59
N GLN A 185 -1.55 -13.80 -19.17
CA GLN A 185 -2.40 -12.87 -19.89
C GLN A 185 -2.48 -11.57 -19.11
N VAL A 186 -2.16 -10.46 -19.77
CA VAL A 186 -2.15 -9.13 -19.18
C VAL A 186 -3.18 -8.29 -19.91
N VAL A 187 -4.24 -7.89 -19.21
CA VAL A 187 -5.21 -6.91 -19.71
C VAL A 187 -4.85 -5.54 -19.14
N VAL A 188 -4.56 -4.60 -20.04
CA VAL A 188 -4.41 -3.17 -19.73
C VAL A 188 -5.72 -2.49 -20.12
N PHE A 189 -6.58 -2.26 -19.13
CA PHE A 189 -7.90 -1.67 -19.30
C PHE A 189 -7.86 -0.18 -18.95
N LEU A 190 -8.21 0.70 -19.88
CA LEU A 190 -8.18 2.15 -19.67
C LEU A 190 -9.56 2.75 -19.94
N THR A 191 -10.08 3.51 -18.98
CA THR A 191 -11.39 4.19 -19.09
C THR A 191 -11.43 5.49 -18.30
N ASP A 192 -12.20 6.46 -18.79
CA ASP A 192 -12.45 7.73 -18.11
C ASP A 192 -13.91 7.92 -17.67
N GLY A 193 -14.70 6.83 -17.75
CA GLY A 193 -16.15 6.91 -17.68
C GLY A 193 -16.84 5.79 -16.93
N LEU A 194 -18.09 6.04 -16.57
CA LEU A 194 -19.04 5.04 -16.09
C LEU A 194 -19.56 4.18 -17.25
N PRO A 195 -19.92 2.90 -17.02
CA PRO A 195 -20.72 2.14 -17.97
C PRO A 195 -22.02 2.90 -18.33
N THR A 196 -22.23 3.18 -19.60
CA THR A 196 -23.43 3.91 -20.11
C THR A 196 -24.17 3.17 -21.22
N GLU A 197 -23.55 2.15 -21.81
CA GLU A 197 -24.08 1.38 -22.94
C GLU A 197 -24.01 -0.12 -22.65
N GLY A 198 -24.96 -0.89 -23.18
CA GLY A 198 -25.03 -2.33 -22.94
C GLY A 198 -25.45 -2.69 -21.51
N GLU A 199 -24.75 -3.66 -20.90
CA GLU A 199 -24.92 -3.98 -19.48
C GLU A 199 -24.13 -2.99 -18.64
N VAL A 200 -24.84 -2.24 -17.79
CA VAL A 200 -24.30 -1.13 -16.99
C VAL A 200 -24.19 -1.46 -15.50
N ARG A 201 -24.76 -2.59 -15.06
CA ARG A 201 -24.71 -3.01 -13.65
C ARG A 201 -23.37 -3.63 -13.33
N SER A 202 -22.65 -3.04 -12.37
CA SER A 202 -21.31 -3.48 -11.95
C SER A 202 -21.26 -4.97 -11.61
N GLU A 203 -22.27 -5.50 -10.90
CA GLU A 203 -22.30 -6.89 -10.46
C GLU A 203 -22.37 -7.87 -11.65
N ALA A 204 -23.07 -7.48 -12.71
CA ALA A 204 -23.19 -8.31 -13.91
C ALA A 204 -21.92 -8.24 -14.78
N ILE A 205 -21.29 -7.08 -14.84
CA ILE A 205 -19.98 -6.91 -15.50
C ILE A 205 -18.94 -7.79 -14.81
N LEU A 206 -18.85 -7.71 -13.48
CA LEU A 206 -17.92 -8.56 -12.72
C LEU A 206 -18.20 -10.04 -12.88
N ALA A 207 -19.47 -10.47 -12.80
CA ALA A 207 -19.82 -11.87 -12.99
C ALA A 207 -19.38 -12.37 -14.37
N ALA A 208 -19.60 -11.57 -15.44
CA ALA A 208 -19.16 -11.92 -16.78
C ALA A 208 -17.64 -12.00 -16.91
N VAL A 209 -16.89 -11.12 -16.24
CA VAL A 209 -15.42 -11.19 -16.21
C VAL A 209 -14.96 -12.45 -15.48
N ARG A 210 -15.50 -12.75 -14.29
CA ARG A 210 -15.17 -13.96 -13.53
C ARG A 210 -15.43 -15.24 -14.32
N ASP A 211 -16.53 -15.29 -15.06
CA ASP A 211 -16.91 -16.48 -15.85
C ASP A 211 -15.99 -16.73 -17.07
N LEU A 212 -15.35 -15.67 -17.59
CA LEU A 212 -14.46 -15.74 -18.75
C LEU A 212 -12.98 -15.73 -18.39
N ALA A 213 -12.63 -15.26 -17.20
CA ALA A 213 -11.26 -15.18 -16.74
C ALA A 213 -10.64 -16.58 -16.59
N THR A 214 -9.36 -16.67 -16.94
CA THR A 214 -8.53 -17.84 -16.66
C THR A 214 -7.66 -17.58 -15.44
N GLU A 215 -7.14 -18.63 -14.81
CA GLU A 215 -6.14 -18.50 -13.72
C GLU A 215 -4.90 -17.69 -14.15
N ASP A 216 -4.58 -17.69 -15.44
CA ASP A 216 -3.44 -16.95 -16.00
C ASP A 216 -3.72 -15.44 -16.22
N LEU A 217 -4.93 -14.95 -15.93
CA LEU A 217 -5.34 -13.58 -16.21
C LEU A 217 -4.90 -12.61 -15.13
N ARG A 218 -4.26 -11.51 -15.56
CA ARG A 218 -3.94 -10.34 -14.75
C ARG A 218 -4.59 -9.11 -15.37
N LEU A 219 -5.49 -8.44 -14.65
CA LEU A 219 -6.21 -7.26 -15.16
C LEU A 219 -5.83 -5.98 -14.42
N PHE A 220 -5.22 -5.05 -15.14
CA PHE A 220 -4.79 -3.76 -14.64
C PHE A 220 -5.67 -2.65 -15.19
N ALA A 221 -6.38 -1.95 -14.31
CA ALA A 221 -7.32 -0.91 -14.67
C ALA A 221 -6.71 0.49 -14.48
N PHE A 222 -6.84 1.35 -15.49
CA PHE A 222 -6.43 2.75 -15.46
C PHE A 222 -7.67 3.62 -15.53
N GLY A 223 -8.04 4.19 -14.39
CA GLY A 223 -9.14 5.14 -14.28
C GLY A 223 -8.64 6.56 -14.52
N VAL A 224 -9.16 7.24 -15.54
CA VAL A 224 -8.71 8.58 -15.94
C VAL A 224 -9.73 9.63 -15.49
N GLY A 225 -9.28 10.61 -14.71
CA GLY A 225 -10.13 11.66 -14.18
C GLY A 225 -11.03 11.18 -13.03
N TYR A 226 -12.15 11.88 -12.84
CA TYR A 226 -13.04 11.66 -11.69
C TYR A 226 -14.34 10.94 -12.04
N ASP A 227 -14.64 10.74 -13.32
CA ASP A 227 -15.93 10.21 -13.78
C ASP A 227 -15.91 8.68 -13.98
N VAL A 228 -15.11 7.97 -13.17
CA VAL A 228 -14.92 6.51 -13.24
C VAL A 228 -15.63 5.77 -12.12
N ASN A 229 -16.05 4.52 -12.38
CA ASN A 229 -16.63 3.65 -11.36
C ASN A 229 -15.53 2.98 -10.56
N THR A 230 -15.07 3.65 -9.52
CA THR A 230 -13.89 3.23 -8.77
C THR A 230 -14.07 1.84 -8.12
N ILE A 231 -15.28 1.49 -7.70
CA ILE A 231 -15.58 0.17 -7.10
C ILE A 231 -15.45 -0.92 -8.15
N LEU A 232 -16.06 -0.72 -9.33
CA LEU A 232 -15.99 -1.68 -10.43
C LEU A 232 -14.53 -1.94 -10.85
N LEU A 233 -13.73 -0.87 -11.02
CA LEU A 233 -12.33 -0.98 -11.44
C LEU A 233 -11.48 -1.71 -10.39
N ASP A 234 -11.65 -1.37 -9.11
CA ASP A 234 -10.86 -1.98 -8.04
C ASP A 234 -11.25 -3.45 -7.84
N THR A 235 -12.54 -3.77 -7.93
CA THR A 235 -13.01 -5.15 -7.79
C THR A 235 -12.55 -6.02 -8.96
N VAL A 236 -12.72 -5.53 -10.21
CA VAL A 236 -12.36 -6.32 -11.38
C VAL A 236 -10.85 -6.56 -11.47
N SER A 237 -10.04 -5.58 -11.06
CA SER A 237 -8.58 -5.77 -10.98
C SER A 237 -8.19 -6.74 -9.88
N GLN A 238 -8.72 -6.59 -8.66
CA GLN A 238 -8.35 -7.45 -7.55
C GLN A 238 -8.75 -8.91 -7.74
N GLU A 239 -9.93 -9.17 -8.30
CA GLU A 239 -10.40 -10.54 -8.57
C GLU A 239 -9.59 -11.25 -9.65
N GLN A 240 -8.87 -10.49 -10.47
CA GLN A 240 -8.03 -10.99 -11.55
C GLN A 240 -6.56 -10.64 -11.29
N HIS A 241 -6.11 -10.75 -10.03
CA HIS A 241 -4.71 -10.62 -9.58
C HIS A 241 -3.96 -9.36 -10.06
N GLY A 242 -4.69 -8.30 -10.39
CA GLY A 242 -4.14 -7.03 -10.83
C GLY A 242 -4.43 -5.90 -9.85
N VAL A 243 -4.11 -4.69 -10.28
CA VAL A 243 -4.30 -3.46 -9.52
C VAL A 243 -4.92 -2.38 -10.39
N SER A 244 -5.63 -1.45 -9.77
CA SER A 244 -6.11 -0.25 -10.40
C SER A 244 -5.16 0.91 -10.15
N THR A 245 -5.07 1.83 -11.10
CA THR A 245 -4.32 3.08 -11.00
C THR A 245 -5.21 4.21 -11.47
N TYR A 246 -5.26 5.30 -10.69
CA TYR A 246 -6.07 6.45 -11.03
C TYR A 246 -5.19 7.61 -11.44
N VAL A 247 -5.43 8.13 -12.64
CA VAL A 247 -4.72 9.28 -13.21
C VAL A 247 -5.62 10.51 -13.03
N GLN A 248 -5.26 11.40 -12.11
CA GLN A 248 -6.03 12.60 -11.80
C GLN A 248 -5.95 13.63 -12.93
N PRO A 249 -6.90 14.57 -13.02
CA PRO A 249 -6.83 15.63 -14.02
C PRO A 249 -5.54 16.44 -13.93
N GLY A 250 -4.76 16.46 -15.01
CA GLY A 250 -3.47 17.13 -15.10
C GLY A 250 -2.26 16.22 -14.88
N GLU A 251 -2.47 14.99 -14.40
CA GLU A 251 -1.47 13.93 -14.43
C GLU A 251 -1.37 13.30 -15.82
N ASP A 252 -0.27 12.60 -16.07
CA ASP A 252 0.05 12.05 -17.38
C ASP A 252 -0.28 10.55 -17.45
N ILE A 253 -1.23 10.20 -18.33
CA ILE A 253 -1.67 8.82 -18.54
C ILE A 253 -0.55 7.98 -19.17
N GLU A 254 0.23 8.55 -20.10
CA GLU A 254 1.35 7.86 -20.73
C GLU A 254 2.39 7.48 -19.69
N ALA A 255 2.75 8.41 -18.81
CA ALA A 255 3.71 8.16 -17.75
C ALA A 255 3.22 7.06 -16.79
N ALA A 256 1.95 7.09 -16.38
CA ALA A 256 1.37 6.10 -15.46
C ALA A 256 1.36 4.69 -16.07
N VAL A 257 0.90 4.55 -17.31
CA VAL A 257 0.83 3.25 -18.01
C VAL A 257 2.23 2.73 -18.34
N SER A 258 3.14 3.58 -18.78
CA SER A 258 4.52 3.20 -19.12
C SER A 258 5.28 2.72 -17.89
N ALA A 259 5.25 3.49 -16.80
CA ALA A 259 5.90 3.12 -15.55
C ALA A 259 5.33 1.82 -14.95
N PHE A 260 4.04 1.57 -15.16
CA PHE A 260 3.42 0.31 -14.78
C PHE A 260 3.89 -0.84 -15.68
N TYR A 261 3.84 -0.67 -17.00
CA TYR A 261 4.22 -1.72 -17.94
C TYR A 261 5.69 -2.12 -17.78
N ASP A 262 6.59 -1.17 -17.57
CA ASP A 262 8.00 -1.46 -17.31
C ASP A 262 8.17 -2.42 -16.13
N LYS A 263 7.36 -2.27 -15.07
CA LYS A 263 7.37 -3.14 -13.88
C LYS A 263 6.83 -4.54 -14.15
N ILE A 264 5.89 -4.70 -15.08
CA ILE A 264 5.23 -6.00 -15.32
C ILE A 264 5.68 -6.69 -16.62
N SER A 265 6.56 -6.06 -17.38
CA SER A 265 6.98 -6.49 -18.72
C SER A 265 7.70 -7.85 -18.74
N LEU A 266 8.34 -8.22 -17.63
CA LEU A 266 9.20 -9.40 -17.52
C LEU A 266 8.87 -10.20 -16.26
N PRO A 267 7.83 -11.06 -16.27
CA PRO A 267 7.54 -11.95 -15.14
C PRO A 267 8.68 -12.95 -14.96
N VAL A 268 9.18 -13.04 -13.74
CA VAL A 268 10.26 -13.94 -13.31
C VAL A 268 9.66 -15.20 -12.68
N LEU A 269 8.62 -15.07 -11.86
CA LEU A 269 7.97 -16.18 -11.19
C LEU A 269 6.50 -15.83 -10.98
N THR A 270 5.58 -16.66 -11.46
CA THR A 270 4.14 -16.47 -11.25
C THR A 270 3.60 -17.41 -10.19
N ASP A 271 2.36 -17.18 -9.73
CA ASP A 271 1.65 -18.08 -8.80
C ASP A 271 2.44 -18.33 -7.51
N VAL A 272 2.98 -17.22 -7.00
CA VAL A 272 3.96 -17.19 -5.93
C VAL A 272 3.35 -17.65 -4.62
N THR A 273 4.01 -18.62 -3.97
CA THR A 273 3.64 -19.12 -2.65
C THR A 273 4.86 -19.15 -1.73
N LEU A 274 4.64 -18.83 -0.46
CA LEU A 274 5.66 -18.83 0.59
C LEU A 274 5.26 -19.83 1.68
N ASP A 275 6.13 -20.79 1.95
CA ASP A 275 6.05 -21.69 3.09
C ASP A 275 7.15 -21.31 4.08
N TYR A 276 6.78 -21.08 5.35
CA TYR A 276 7.68 -20.63 6.42
C TYR A 276 8.12 -21.78 7.34
N GLY A 277 7.89 -23.03 6.93
CA GLY A 277 8.30 -24.22 7.67
C GLY A 277 7.55 -24.36 9.00
N SER A 278 8.28 -24.39 10.12
CA SER A 278 7.70 -24.55 11.46
C SER A 278 7.19 -23.25 12.08
N MET A 279 7.37 -22.11 11.42
CA MET A 279 6.97 -20.81 11.97
C MET A 279 5.45 -20.64 11.91
N GLU A 280 4.86 -20.19 13.02
CA GLU A 280 3.45 -19.80 13.07
C GLU A 280 3.31 -18.36 12.55
N ILE A 281 2.97 -18.25 11.27
CA ILE A 281 2.82 -16.98 10.55
C ILE A 281 1.35 -16.62 10.36
N SER A 282 1.02 -15.33 10.49
CA SER A 282 -0.33 -14.78 10.28
C SER A 282 -0.28 -13.38 9.68
N GLU A 283 -1.43 -12.88 9.21
CA GLU A 283 -1.63 -11.48 8.79
C GLU A 283 -0.59 -11.01 7.75
N VAL A 284 -0.40 -11.82 6.71
CA VAL A 284 0.58 -11.61 5.64
C VAL A 284 0.00 -10.74 4.53
N TYR A 285 0.74 -9.71 4.12
CA TYR A 285 0.36 -8.78 3.06
C TYR A 285 1.52 -8.53 2.08
N PRO A 286 1.26 -8.32 0.78
CA PRO A 286 -0.07 -8.30 0.15
C PRO A 286 -0.74 -9.69 0.10
N PHE A 287 -2.06 -9.71 0.06
CA PHE A 287 -2.85 -10.93 -0.14
C PHE A 287 -3.92 -10.71 -1.23
N PRO A 288 -4.00 -11.59 -2.26
CA PRO A 288 -3.05 -12.68 -2.56
C PRO A 288 -1.65 -12.15 -2.89
N LEU A 289 -0.64 -13.04 -2.90
CA LEU A 289 0.73 -12.66 -3.30
C LEU A 289 0.76 -12.41 -4.81
N PRO A 290 1.34 -11.29 -5.28
CA PRO A 290 1.49 -11.01 -6.69
C PRO A 290 2.66 -11.80 -7.30
N ASP A 291 2.70 -11.83 -8.63
CA ASP A 291 3.82 -12.37 -9.38
C ASP A 291 5.10 -11.53 -9.14
N VAL A 292 6.27 -12.16 -9.26
CA VAL A 292 7.57 -11.49 -9.18
C VAL A 292 8.03 -11.10 -10.58
N PHE A 293 8.42 -9.84 -10.77
CA PHE A 293 8.86 -9.30 -12.05
C PHE A 293 10.30 -8.79 -12.00
N SER A 294 11.00 -8.90 -13.13
CA SER A 294 12.39 -8.46 -13.28
C SER A 294 12.51 -6.95 -13.01
N GLY A 295 13.55 -6.56 -12.27
CA GLY A 295 13.76 -5.17 -11.87
C GLY A 295 12.83 -4.67 -10.76
N GLY A 296 11.78 -5.42 -10.43
CA GLY A 296 10.93 -5.19 -9.26
C GLY A 296 11.50 -5.79 -7.99
N GLN A 297 10.85 -5.49 -6.87
CA GLN A 297 11.06 -6.14 -5.58
C GLN A 297 9.68 -6.41 -4.98
N LEU A 298 9.40 -7.64 -4.58
CA LEU A 298 8.18 -7.97 -3.87
C LEU A 298 8.44 -7.90 -2.37
N LEU A 299 7.78 -6.93 -1.74
CA LEU A 299 7.81 -6.70 -0.30
C LEU A 299 6.63 -7.41 0.36
N VAL A 300 6.93 -8.32 1.28
CA VAL A 300 5.93 -9.09 2.04
C VAL A 300 6.10 -8.78 3.52
N VAL A 301 5.03 -8.32 4.16
CA VAL A 301 4.99 -8.11 5.62
C VAL A 301 4.06 -9.12 6.28
N GLY A 302 4.32 -9.47 7.52
CA GLY A 302 3.41 -10.31 8.29
C GLY A 302 3.79 -10.41 9.76
N ARG A 303 3.08 -11.27 10.48
CA ARG A 303 3.31 -11.53 11.90
C ARG A 303 3.76 -12.95 12.17
N TYR A 304 4.49 -13.12 13.26
CA TYR A 304 4.96 -14.42 13.72
C TYR A 304 4.81 -14.54 15.25
N ARG A 305 4.41 -15.71 15.74
CA ARG A 305 4.13 -15.88 17.19
C ARG A 305 5.38 -16.01 18.05
N GLN A 306 6.39 -16.74 17.58
CA GLN A 306 7.61 -17.04 18.34
C GLN A 306 8.84 -16.84 17.48
N GLY A 307 9.92 -16.30 18.06
CA GLY A 307 11.22 -16.24 17.40
C GLY A 307 11.85 -17.62 17.24
N GLY A 308 12.81 -17.74 16.34
CA GLY A 308 13.48 -18.99 16.04
C GLY A 308 14.07 -19.02 14.63
N GLU A 309 14.79 -20.10 14.33
CA GLU A 309 15.28 -20.36 12.98
C GLU A 309 14.21 -21.06 12.14
N ALA A 310 14.15 -20.68 10.87
CA ALA A 310 13.18 -21.18 9.92
C ALA A 310 13.84 -21.50 8.57
N THR A 311 13.22 -22.41 7.85
CA THR A 311 13.47 -22.61 6.42
C THR A 311 12.29 -22.02 5.66
N ILE A 312 12.54 -21.02 4.82
CA ILE A 312 11.52 -20.45 3.95
C ILE A 312 11.62 -21.13 2.58
N THR A 313 10.51 -21.64 2.07
CA THR A 313 10.42 -22.19 0.71
C THR A 313 9.53 -21.30 -0.14
N LEU A 314 10.11 -20.70 -1.16
CA LEU A 314 9.41 -19.96 -2.20
C LEU A 314 9.10 -20.92 -3.35
N SER A 315 7.85 -21.00 -3.76
CA SER A 315 7.45 -21.77 -4.95
C SER A 315 6.66 -20.90 -5.91
N GLY A 316 6.76 -21.21 -7.20
CA GLY A 316 5.96 -20.57 -8.24
C GLY A 316 6.18 -21.23 -9.59
N SER A 317 5.51 -20.73 -10.61
CA SER A 317 5.55 -21.24 -11.97
C SER A 317 6.51 -20.41 -12.84
N ARG A 318 7.34 -21.11 -13.63
CA ARG A 318 8.20 -20.55 -14.69
C ARG A 318 8.23 -21.54 -15.86
N ASP A 319 8.01 -21.08 -17.09
CA ASP A 319 8.08 -21.91 -18.31
C ASP A 319 7.29 -23.24 -18.24
N GLU A 320 6.06 -23.20 -17.69
CA GLU A 320 5.18 -24.37 -17.45
C GLU A 320 5.66 -25.36 -16.36
N GLY A 321 6.77 -25.07 -15.67
CA GLY A 321 7.32 -25.86 -14.58
C GLY A 321 7.13 -25.22 -13.21
N LEU A 322 6.91 -26.06 -12.18
CA LEU A 322 6.95 -25.61 -10.78
C LEU A 322 8.41 -25.51 -10.31
N GLU A 323 8.85 -24.30 -9.98
CA GLU A 323 10.15 -24.05 -9.36
C GLU A 323 10.00 -23.90 -7.85
N ARG A 324 11.07 -24.30 -7.12
CA ARG A 324 11.15 -24.18 -5.67
C ARG A 324 12.53 -23.68 -5.26
N PHE A 325 12.54 -22.61 -4.48
CA PHE A 325 13.74 -22.02 -3.88
C PHE A 325 13.66 -22.20 -2.37
N ILE A 326 14.70 -22.79 -1.77
CA ILE A 326 14.74 -23.15 -0.36
C ILE A 326 15.83 -22.34 0.33
N TYR A 327 15.42 -21.55 1.31
CA TYR A 327 16.31 -20.69 2.09
C TYR A 327 16.35 -21.20 3.54
N GLY A 328 17.35 -22.02 3.85
CA GLY A 328 17.69 -22.38 5.23
C GLY A 328 18.55 -21.26 5.83
N ASP A 329 18.41 -20.99 7.13
CA ASP A 329 19.11 -19.92 7.88
C ASP A 329 18.34 -18.59 7.99
N MET A 330 17.01 -18.62 7.89
CA MET A 330 16.17 -17.45 8.14
C MET A 330 15.88 -17.32 9.65
N ALA A 331 16.38 -16.25 10.27
CA ALA A 331 16.24 -16.03 11.71
C ALA A 331 15.12 -15.01 12.05
N PHE A 332 14.13 -15.46 12.81
CA PHE A 332 13.09 -14.62 13.39
C PHE A 332 13.49 -14.18 14.80
N ALA A 333 13.58 -12.86 15.00
CA ALA A 333 14.03 -12.29 16.26
C ALA A 333 13.15 -12.72 17.45
N GLU A 334 13.78 -13.14 18.54
CA GLU A 334 13.07 -13.42 19.79
C GLU A 334 12.68 -12.13 20.52
N ASN A 335 13.50 -11.08 20.40
CA ASN A 335 13.28 -9.74 20.95
C ASN A 335 14.12 -8.68 20.19
N GLY A 336 13.62 -7.45 20.08
CA GLY A 336 14.21 -6.35 19.33
C GLY A 336 14.09 -6.48 17.81
N GLY A 337 14.76 -5.57 17.08
CA GLY A 337 14.79 -5.51 15.62
C GLY A 337 14.62 -4.08 15.09
N PRO A 338 14.50 -3.89 13.76
CA PRO A 338 14.16 -2.59 13.17
C PRO A 338 12.74 -2.16 13.53
N ASP A 339 12.61 -1.03 14.21
CA ASP A 339 11.36 -0.56 14.82
C ASP A 339 10.33 0.03 13.83
N LEU A 340 10.70 0.17 12.56
CA LEU A 340 9.81 0.60 11.47
C LEU A 340 8.93 -0.54 10.92
N ILE A 341 9.29 -1.81 11.15
CA ILE A 341 8.58 -2.98 10.59
C ILE A 341 7.13 -3.07 11.09
N PRO A 342 6.84 -2.94 12.40
CA PRO A 342 5.45 -2.99 12.90
C PRO A 342 4.55 -1.95 12.26
N ARG A 343 5.06 -0.72 12.07
CA ARG A 343 4.30 0.37 11.46
C ARG A 343 4.05 0.14 9.96
N LEU A 344 5.06 -0.35 9.23
CA LEU A 344 4.91 -0.73 7.83
C LEU A 344 3.84 -1.83 7.67
N TRP A 345 3.89 -2.84 8.54
CA TRP A 345 2.88 -3.90 8.59
C TRP A 345 1.48 -3.34 8.85
N ALA A 346 1.33 -2.47 9.85
CA ALA A 346 0.04 -1.86 10.19
C ALA A 346 -0.52 -1.01 9.03
N THR A 347 0.35 -0.30 8.32
CA THR A 347 0.00 0.51 7.14
C THR A 347 -0.57 -0.38 6.04
N ARG A 348 0.10 -1.49 5.72
CA ARG A 348 -0.34 -2.48 4.74
C ARG A 348 -1.67 -3.14 5.15
N LYS A 349 -1.81 -3.49 6.43
CA LYS A 349 -3.05 -4.09 6.97
C LYS A 349 -4.22 -3.11 6.88
N ILE A 350 -4.06 -1.86 7.31
CA ILE A 350 -5.10 -0.84 7.17
C ILE A 350 -5.50 -0.69 5.69
N GLY A 351 -4.54 -0.59 4.78
CA GLY A 351 -4.82 -0.53 3.34
C GLY A 351 -5.66 -1.72 2.85
N HIS A 352 -5.33 -2.93 3.31
CA HIS A 352 -6.11 -4.13 3.00
C HIS A 352 -7.53 -4.10 3.60
N LEU A 353 -7.68 -3.71 4.87
CA LEU A 353 -8.99 -3.65 5.55
C LEU A 353 -9.91 -2.61 4.89
N LEU A 354 -9.37 -1.45 4.52
CA LEU A 354 -10.09 -0.45 3.73
C LEU A 354 -10.57 -1.03 2.40
N THR A 355 -9.75 -1.86 1.74
CA THR A 355 -10.17 -2.58 0.53
C THR A 355 -11.32 -3.54 0.81
N GLN A 356 -11.28 -4.30 1.91
CA GLN A 356 -12.37 -5.20 2.25
C GLN A 356 -13.69 -4.46 2.52
N ILE A 357 -13.65 -3.36 3.29
CA ILE A 357 -14.83 -2.52 3.54
C ILE A 357 -15.39 -1.98 2.23
N ARG A 358 -14.51 -1.50 1.36
CA ARG A 358 -14.93 -0.90 0.10
C ARG A 358 -15.53 -1.92 -0.88
N LEU A 359 -15.03 -3.15 -0.89
CA LEU A 359 -15.55 -4.20 -1.77
C LEU A 359 -16.83 -4.85 -1.24
N HIS A 360 -16.92 -5.07 0.06
CA HIS A 360 -17.96 -5.88 0.69
C HIS A 360 -18.95 -5.07 1.53
N GLY A 361 -18.72 -3.77 1.68
CA GLY A 361 -19.47 -2.88 2.56
C GLY A 361 -18.84 -2.77 3.96
N PRO A 362 -19.29 -1.78 4.76
CA PRO A 362 -18.78 -1.58 6.10
C PRO A 362 -19.13 -2.73 7.03
N ASP A 363 -18.14 -3.11 7.83
CA ASP A 363 -18.25 -4.12 8.88
C ASP A 363 -17.68 -3.53 10.18
N GLY A 364 -18.40 -3.70 11.29
CA GLY A 364 -18.02 -3.10 12.56
C GLY A 364 -16.68 -3.60 13.09
N GLU A 365 -16.35 -4.89 12.88
CA GLU A 365 -15.08 -5.46 13.35
C GLU A 365 -13.91 -4.90 12.52
N LEU A 366 -14.08 -4.78 11.20
CA LEU A 366 -13.07 -4.18 10.32
C LEU A 366 -12.82 -2.69 10.66
N ILE A 367 -13.89 -1.94 10.94
CA ILE A 367 -13.79 -0.52 11.33
C ILE A 367 -13.07 -0.39 12.69
N ASP A 368 -13.47 -1.18 13.69
CA ASP A 368 -12.83 -1.19 15.01
C ASP A 368 -11.33 -1.51 14.90
N GLU A 369 -10.97 -2.45 14.04
CA GLU A 369 -9.59 -2.83 13.80
C GLU A 369 -8.78 -1.73 13.11
N ILE A 370 -9.35 -1.03 12.11
CA ILE A 370 -8.72 0.13 11.48
C ILE A 370 -8.47 1.23 12.52
N ILE A 371 -9.43 1.49 13.40
CA ILE A 371 -9.31 2.48 14.48
C ILE A 371 -8.18 2.08 15.43
N ASP A 372 -8.14 0.83 15.90
CA ASP A 372 -7.09 0.34 16.80
C ASP A 372 -5.70 0.51 16.19
N LEU A 373 -5.52 0.09 14.93
CA LEU A 373 -4.25 0.20 14.23
C LEU A 373 -3.85 1.66 13.95
N SER A 374 -4.80 2.50 13.55
CA SER A 374 -4.59 3.93 13.29
C SER A 374 -4.07 4.64 14.54
N VAL A 375 -4.70 4.40 15.70
CA VAL A 375 -4.26 4.94 17.00
C VAL A 375 -2.90 4.39 17.37
N ARG A 376 -2.77 3.05 17.40
CA ARG A 376 -1.58 2.37 17.90
C ARG A 376 -0.32 2.80 17.13
N TYR A 377 -0.42 2.93 15.81
CA TYR A 377 0.73 3.19 14.93
C TYR A 377 0.78 4.62 14.36
N GLY A 378 -0.14 5.50 14.78
CA GLY A 378 -0.18 6.89 14.32
C GLY A 378 -0.29 6.98 12.80
N ILE A 379 -1.22 6.22 12.22
CA ILE A 379 -1.45 6.14 10.77
C ILE A 379 -2.74 6.90 10.47
N VAL A 380 -2.67 7.88 9.57
CA VAL A 380 -3.86 8.62 9.14
C VAL A 380 -4.66 7.76 8.18
N THR A 381 -5.95 7.63 8.45
CA THR A 381 -6.88 6.88 7.59
C THR A 381 -8.14 7.71 7.37
N PRO A 382 -8.99 7.35 6.38
CA PRO A 382 -10.31 7.96 6.19
C PRO A 382 -11.28 7.73 7.36
N TYR A 383 -11.00 6.75 8.22
CA TYR A 383 -11.80 6.39 9.38
C TYR A 383 -11.06 6.78 10.68
N PRO A 384 -11.82 7.27 11.67
CA PRO A 384 -12.18 8.68 11.83
C PRO A 384 -11.03 9.66 11.52
N SER A 385 -11.38 10.91 11.25
CA SER A 385 -10.45 12.04 11.20
C SER A 385 -9.75 12.25 12.55
N PHE A 386 -8.73 11.43 12.81
CA PHE A 386 -8.00 11.33 14.08
C PHE A 386 -7.31 12.62 14.56
N LEU A 387 -7.29 13.66 13.73
CA LEU A 387 -6.37 14.77 13.90
C LEU A 387 -6.98 16.12 14.26
N VAL A 388 -8.30 16.24 14.43
CA VAL A 388 -8.88 17.59 14.64
C VAL A 388 -9.71 17.79 15.92
N ASP A 389 -10.60 16.91 16.38
CA ASP A 389 -11.52 17.36 17.47
C ASP A 389 -11.94 16.41 18.61
N GLU A 390 -11.60 15.11 18.67
CA GLU A 390 -12.15 14.22 19.72
C GLU A 390 -11.09 13.33 20.41
N THR A 391 -10.10 13.98 21.04
CA THR A 391 -8.94 13.32 21.69
C THR A 391 -9.23 12.59 23.01
N GLU A 392 -10.41 12.78 23.63
CA GLU A 392 -10.72 12.16 24.93
C GLU A 392 -11.17 10.70 24.81
N ASP A 393 -12.06 10.40 23.87
CA ASP A 393 -12.66 9.06 23.75
C ASP A 393 -11.69 8.05 23.08
N ALA A 394 -10.93 8.49 22.07
CA ALA A 394 -10.09 7.61 21.26
C ALA A 394 -8.84 7.04 21.98
N LEU A 395 -8.47 7.59 23.14
CA LEU A 395 -7.36 7.08 23.95
C LEU A 395 -7.78 5.95 24.90
N SER A 396 -9.08 5.67 25.02
CA SER A 396 -9.58 4.57 25.82
C SER A 396 -10.10 3.42 24.94
N ALA A 397 -10.04 2.19 25.44
CA ALA A 397 -10.63 1.04 24.74
C ALA A 397 -12.17 1.18 24.60
N GLU A 398 -12.83 1.87 25.52
CA GLU A 398 -14.28 2.11 25.50
C GLU A 398 -14.64 3.17 24.45
N GLY A 399 -13.98 4.33 24.47
CA GLY A 399 -14.26 5.38 23.49
C GLY A 399 -13.85 5.02 22.05
N ARG A 400 -12.83 4.17 21.84
CA ARG A 400 -12.55 3.61 20.50
C ARG A 400 -13.70 2.74 19.98
N ARG A 401 -14.33 1.93 20.83
CA ARG A 401 -15.50 1.13 20.46
C ARG A 401 -16.74 1.98 20.23
N ASP A 402 -16.92 3.04 21.02
CA ASP A 402 -18.02 3.97 20.84
C ASP A 402 -17.90 4.72 19.51
N LEU A 403 -16.68 5.17 19.17
CA LEU A 403 -16.37 5.75 17.86
C LEU A 403 -16.63 4.77 16.72
N GLY A 404 -16.16 3.53 16.83
CA GLY A 404 -16.44 2.50 15.82
C GLY A 404 -17.93 2.24 15.64
N THR A 405 -18.68 2.17 16.74
CA THR A 405 -20.14 2.01 16.73
C THR A 405 -20.85 3.19 16.07
N GLN A 406 -20.42 4.43 16.37
CA GLN A 406 -20.97 5.64 15.77
C GLN A 406 -20.68 5.72 14.27
N LEU A 407 -19.44 5.49 13.85
CA LEU A 407 -19.05 5.52 12.44
C LEU A 407 -19.76 4.43 11.63
N PHE A 408 -19.86 3.22 12.18
CA PHE A 408 -20.64 2.15 11.57
C PHE A 408 -22.11 2.56 11.44
N ALA A 409 -22.71 3.14 12.49
CA ALA A 409 -24.10 3.60 12.45
C ALA A 409 -24.31 4.73 11.42
N ASP A 410 -23.40 5.69 11.32
CA ASP A 410 -23.46 6.79 10.35
C ASP A 410 -23.35 6.28 8.91
N GLN A 411 -22.43 5.34 8.65
CA GLN A 411 -22.30 4.72 7.33
C GLN A 411 -23.48 3.81 6.99
N ALA A 412 -24.00 3.07 7.96
CA ALA A 412 -25.21 2.26 7.78
C ALA A 412 -26.45 3.12 7.55
N ALA A 413 -26.50 4.32 8.14
CA ALA A 413 -27.61 5.28 8.03
C ALA A 413 -27.50 6.22 6.81
N ALA A 414 -26.34 6.31 6.16
CA ALA A 414 -26.13 7.19 5.01
C ALA A 414 -27.12 6.87 3.86
N PRO A 415 -27.77 7.89 3.25
CA PRO A 415 -28.69 7.67 2.14
C PRO A 415 -27.96 7.01 0.97
N PRO A 416 -28.66 6.17 0.16
CA PRO A 416 -28.06 5.52 -0.99
C PRO A 416 -27.45 6.58 -1.94
N GLY A 417 -26.12 6.68 -1.95
CA GLY A 417 -25.37 7.67 -2.73
C GLY A 417 -24.44 8.60 -1.92
N ALA A 418 -24.43 8.56 -0.58
CA ALA A 418 -23.57 9.43 0.26
C ALA A 418 -22.51 8.68 1.10
N GLY A 419 -22.34 7.38 0.88
CA GLY A 419 -21.39 6.56 1.62
C GLY A 419 -21.05 5.30 0.85
N ASP A 420 -19.78 4.96 0.92
CA ASP A 420 -19.12 3.75 0.44
C ASP A 420 -20.02 2.51 0.59
N ARG A 421 -20.74 2.15 -0.46
CA ARG A 421 -21.37 0.84 -0.57
C ARG A 421 -20.60 0.03 -1.58
N GLY A 422 -19.75 -0.84 -1.04
CA GLY A 422 -19.37 -2.09 -1.67
C GLY A 422 -20.59 -2.90 -2.11
N MET A 423 -20.32 -3.89 -2.95
CA MET A 423 -21.31 -4.63 -3.74
C MET A 423 -22.35 -5.36 -2.90
N GLY A 424 -23.40 -4.64 -2.53
CA GLY A 424 -24.48 -5.12 -1.68
C GLY A 424 -25.82 -4.49 -2.04
N GLY A 425 -26.18 -4.52 -3.32
CA GLY A 425 -27.54 -4.26 -3.79
C GLY A 425 -27.78 -2.89 -4.41
N GLY A 426 -27.74 -2.83 -5.75
CA GLY A 426 -28.45 -1.83 -6.56
C GLY A 426 -28.11 -0.36 -6.31
N GLY A 427 -26.92 -0.07 -5.76
CA GLY A 427 -26.44 1.29 -5.52
C GLY A 427 -25.98 1.99 -6.80
N GLN A 428 -26.02 3.33 -6.82
CA GLN A 428 -25.38 4.13 -7.87
C GLN A 428 -23.85 3.91 -7.87
N PRO A 429 -23.18 4.03 -9.03
CA PRO A 429 -21.71 3.95 -9.11
C PRO A 429 -21.04 4.94 -8.16
N VAL A 430 -20.00 4.49 -7.45
CA VAL A 430 -19.15 5.37 -6.62
C VAL A 430 -18.11 6.03 -7.52
N ALA A 431 -18.36 7.29 -7.85
CA ALA A 431 -17.58 8.13 -8.75
C ALA A 431 -17.43 9.55 -8.19
N GLY A 432 -16.63 10.37 -8.86
CA GLY A 432 -16.33 11.74 -8.46
C GLY A 432 -14.98 11.88 -7.78
N LYS A 433 -14.60 13.13 -7.51
CA LYS A 433 -13.28 13.49 -6.99
C LYS A 433 -12.96 12.79 -5.67
N GLU A 434 -13.89 12.82 -4.72
CA GLU A 434 -13.73 12.21 -3.40
C GLU A 434 -13.50 10.70 -3.48
N ALA A 435 -14.23 10.01 -4.37
CA ALA A 435 -14.09 8.58 -4.58
C ALA A 435 -12.71 8.21 -5.14
N VAL A 436 -12.22 8.99 -6.11
CA VAL A 436 -10.89 8.78 -6.71
C VAL A 436 -9.78 9.09 -5.71
N GLU A 437 -9.87 10.21 -4.98
CA GLU A 437 -8.90 10.56 -3.95
C GLU A 437 -8.85 9.51 -2.83
N ALA A 438 -10.00 8.97 -2.43
CA ALA A 438 -10.07 7.88 -1.47
C ALA A 438 -9.38 6.60 -1.99
N SER A 439 -9.65 6.19 -3.24
CA SER A 439 -8.99 5.04 -3.87
C SER A 439 -7.47 5.23 -3.96
N VAL A 440 -6.99 6.42 -4.32
CA VAL A 440 -5.56 6.73 -4.39
C VAL A 440 -4.91 6.65 -3.00
N ALA A 441 -5.51 7.28 -2.00
CA ALA A 441 -5.00 7.26 -0.63
C ALA A 441 -4.95 5.84 -0.06
N GLN A 442 -5.97 5.03 -0.33
CA GLN A 442 -6.05 3.65 0.09
C GLN A 442 -4.99 2.78 -0.60
N GLU A 443 -4.80 2.94 -1.92
CA GLU A 443 -3.78 2.19 -2.64
C GLU A 443 -2.38 2.53 -2.15
N ALA A 444 -2.13 3.79 -1.78
CA ALA A 444 -0.87 4.21 -1.18
C ALA A 444 -0.59 3.48 0.16
N LEU A 445 -1.62 3.21 0.97
CA LEU A 445 -1.49 2.42 2.21
C LEU A 445 -1.27 0.93 1.89
N ARG A 446 -2.04 0.36 0.95
CA ARG A 446 -1.98 -1.07 0.58
C ARG A 446 -0.66 -1.45 -0.09
N SER A 447 -0.05 -0.53 -0.83
CA SER A 447 1.20 -0.69 -1.56
C SER A 447 2.41 -0.03 -0.86
N ALA A 448 2.25 0.44 0.38
CA ALA A 448 3.27 1.22 1.09
C ALA A 448 4.62 0.48 1.23
N ASP A 449 5.68 1.03 0.67
CA ASP A 449 7.06 0.51 0.85
C ASP A 449 7.81 1.21 2.00
N THR A 450 7.23 2.27 2.54
CA THR A 450 7.82 3.05 3.64
C THR A 450 6.86 3.14 4.83
N ALA A 451 7.42 3.16 6.03
CA ALA A 451 6.69 3.45 7.27
C ALA A 451 6.49 4.97 7.39
N SER A 452 5.79 5.56 6.43
CA SER A 452 5.36 6.95 6.50
C SER A 452 4.11 7.05 7.36
N GLY A 453 3.96 8.16 8.05
CA GLY A 453 2.66 8.55 8.58
C GLY A 453 2.69 10.03 8.89
N ALA A 454 1.51 10.62 9.02
CA ALA A 454 1.41 12.05 9.23
C ALA A 454 2.00 12.37 10.61
N GLU A 455 3.14 13.05 10.62
CA GLU A 455 3.45 13.89 11.75
C GLU A 455 2.43 15.02 11.76
N SER A 456 1.76 15.16 12.89
CA SER A 456 0.93 16.34 13.17
C SER A 456 1.41 16.95 14.47
N GLU A 457 0.96 18.16 14.78
CA GLU A 457 1.21 18.75 16.09
C GLU A 457 0.74 17.86 17.25
N ARG A 458 -0.17 16.91 16.99
CA ARG A 458 -0.83 16.08 18.02
C ARG A 458 -0.45 14.59 17.98
N VAL A 459 0.25 14.10 16.96
CA VAL A 459 0.65 12.68 16.89
C VAL A 459 2.10 12.59 16.45
N ARG A 460 2.90 11.86 17.25
CA ARG A 460 4.34 11.66 17.00
C ARG A 460 4.71 10.18 17.08
N PRO A 461 5.10 9.56 15.96
CA PRO A 461 5.75 8.26 15.97
C PRO A 461 7.19 8.41 16.50
N VAL A 462 7.58 7.61 17.48
CA VAL A 462 8.96 7.56 17.98
C VAL A 462 9.38 6.11 18.07
N GLY A 463 10.33 5.71 17.22
CA GLY A 463 10.71 4.31 17.07
C GLY A 463 9.49 3.42 16.75
N SER A 464 9.27 2.38 17.55
CA SER A 464 8.15 1.43 17.41
C SER A 464 6.84 1.90 18.05
N ARG A 465 6.85 3.05 18.74
CA ARG A 465 5.72 3.56 19.53
C ARG A 465 5.13 4.81 18.90
N SER A 466 3.87 5.07 19.20
CA SER A 466 3.20 6.30 18.81
C SER A 466 2.73 7.03 20.05
N PHE A 467 2.85 8.36 20.02
CA PHE A 467 2.40 9.22 21.11
C PHE A 467 1.38 10.22 20.58
N VAL A 468 0.33 10.43 21.36
CA VAL A 468 -0.71 11.42 21.08
C VAL A 468 -0.63 12.52 22.13
N LEU A 469 -0.70 13.78 21.71
CA LEU A 469 -0.71 14.92 22.61
C LEU A 469 -2.13 15.11 23.19
N HIS A 470 -2.26 14.98 24.50
CA HIS A 470 -3.51 15.14 25.24
C HIS A 470 -3.27 15.98 26.50
N GLU A 471 -4.00 17.09 26.67
CA GLU A 471 -3.85 18.02 27.81
C GLU A 471 -2.39 18.40 28.14
N ASP A 472 -1.61 18.72 27.10
CA ASP A 472 -0.17 19.02 27.18
C ASP A 472 0.70 17.85 27.68
N VAL A 473 0.21 16.61 27.59
CA VAL A 473 0.93 15.36 27.89
C VAL A 473 1.05 14.53 26.62
N TRP A 474 2.25 14.08 26.27
CA TRP A 474 2.43 13.05 25.25
C TRP A 474 2.09 11.69 25.83
N VAL A 475 0.99 11.08 25.40
CA VAL A 475 0.49 9.80 25.90
C VAL A 475 0.82 8.70 24.91
N ASP A 476 1.53 7.67 25.38
CA ASP A 476 1.76 6.43 24.64
C ASP A 476 0.41 5.79 24.28
N THR A 477 0.21 5.47 23.01
CA THR A 477 -1.04 4.93 22.47
C THR A 477 -1.39 3.53 23.01
N THR A 478 -0.46 2.87 23.69
CA THR A 478 -0.68 1.61 24.40
C THR A 478 -1.17 1.78 25.85
N TYR A 479 -1.30 3.01 26.33
CA TYR A 479 -1.84 3.30 27.66
C TYR A 479 -3.34 2.99 27.73
N ASP A 480 -3.72 2.23 28.74
CA ASP A 480 -5.11 1.96 29.07
C ASP A 480 -5.42 2.43 30.49
N GLN A 481 -6.15 3.54 30.59
CA GLN A 481 -6.57 4.13 31.86
C GLN A 481 -7.44 3.22 32.74
N THR A 482 -8.07 2.19 32.16
CA THR A 482 -8.95 1.27 32.89
C THR A 482 -8.17 0.16 33.59
N THR A 483 -7.02 -0.21 33.04
CA THR A 483 -6.18 -1.32 33.54
C THR A 483 -4.84 -0.86 34.12
N MET A 484 -4.37 0.34 33.76
CA MET A 484 -3.06 0.86 34.15
C MET A 484 -3.16 2.11 35.02
N THR A 485 -2.48 2.06 36.17
CA THR A 485 -2.27 3.24 37.04
C THR A 485 -0.82 3.72 36.88
N PRO A 486 -0.59 4.97 36.43
CA PRO A 486 0.77 5.44 36.15
C PRO A 486 1.58 5.74 37.41
N GLU A 487 2.85 5.32 37.42
CA GLU A 487 3.85 5.80 38.39
C GLU A 487 4.23 7.24 38.03
N ARG A 488 4.02 8.19 38.94
CA ARG A 488 4.41 9.58 38.71
C ARG A 488 5.90 9.78 39.01
N VAL A 489 6.63 10.22 38.00
CA VAL A 489 8.09 10.43 38.06
C VAL A 489 8.40 11.89 37.73
N PRO A 490 8.80 12.72 38.71
CA PRO A 490 9.18 14.11 38.43
C PRO A 490 10.42 14.18 37.53
N LEU A 491 10.38 15.06 36.52
CA LEU A 491 11.48 15.31 35.60
C LEU A 491 12.77 15.70 36.37
N GLY A 492 13.86 14.97 36.11
CA GLY A 492 15.15 15.21 36.76
C GLY A 492 15.26 14.70 38.20
N SER A 493 14.29 13.94 38.71
CA SER A 493 14.40 13.23 39.99
C SER A 493 15.43 12.09 39.92
N ALA A 494 15.83 11.54 41.08
CA ALA A 494 16.70 10.36 41.11
C ALA A 494 16.06 9.18 40.36
N ARG A 495 14.76 8.94 40.58
CA ARG A 495 13.99 7.90 39.89
C ARG A 495 13.97 8.08 38.37
N TYR A 496 13.89 9.32 37.88
CA TYR A 496 13.97 9.62 36.45
C TYR A 496 15.31 9.16 35.84
N PHE A 497 16.43 9.43 36.53
CA PHE A 497 17.75 9.00 36.05
C PHE A 497 17.99 7.50 36.23
N ASP A 498 17.44 6.88 37.28
CA ASP A 498 17.48 5.43 37.46
C ASP A 498 16.79 4.72 36.29
N LEU A 499 15.59 5.18 35.90
CA LEU A 499 14.84 4.64 34.75
C LEU A 499 15.59 4.82 33.42
N LEU A 500 16.24 5.96 33.19
CA LEU A 500 17.07 6.15 31.98
C LEU A 500 18.36 5.31 31.98
N ALA A 501 18.89 4.96 33.16
CA ALA A 501 20.03 4.07 33.27
C ALA A 501 19.63 2.60 33.04
N GLU A 502 18.42 2.22 33.51
CA GLU A 502 17.81 0.90 33.27
C GLU A 502 17.37 0.74 31.81
N HIS A 503 16.79 1.79 31.22
CA HIS A 503 16.24 1.82 29.87
C HIS A 503 16.77 3.03 29.07
N PRO A 504 18.02 2.98 28.56
CA PRO A 504 18.62 4.08 27.80
C PRO A 504 17.78 4.52 26.58
N GLU A 505 17.04 3.60 25.98
CA GLU A 505 16.12 3.83 24.86
C GLU A 505 14.95 4.75 25.20
N TRP A 506 14.66 5.00 26.48
CA TRP A 506 13.62 5.96 26.85
C TRP A 506 14.00 7.41 26.51
N GLY A 507 15.29 7.70 26.34
CA GLY A 507 15.77 9.05 26.03
C GLY A 507 15.05 9.69 24.83
N ARG A 508 14.75 8.92 23.78
CA ARG A 508 14.00 9.40 22.61
C ARG A 508 12.53 9.68 22.91
N TYR A 509 11.88 8.89 23.76
CA TYR A 509 10.49 9.10 24.15
C TYR A 509 10.35 10.32 25.06
N LEU A 510 11.25 10.44 26.04
CA LEU A 510 11.23 11.55 27.00
C LEU A 510 11.65 12.89 26.38
N ALA A 511 12.27 12.87 25.19
CA ALA A 511 12.58 14.07 24.42
C ALA A 511 11.34 14.72 23.77
N LEU A 512 10.18 14.04 23.75
CA LEU A 512 8.94 14.56 23.18
C LEU A 512 8.44 15.84 23.87
N GLY A 513 8.67 15.95 25.17
CA GLY A 513 8.25 17.12 25.95
C GLY A 513 8.46 16.96 27.46
N PRO A 514 8.10 17.98 28.24
CA PRO A 514 8.26 17.97 29.70
C PRO A 514 7.25 17.08 30.43
N ARG A 515 6.20 16.61 29.73
CA ARG A 515 5.16 15.70 30.23
C ARG A 515 4.97 14.57 29.23
N VAL A 516 5.26 13.36 29.65
CA VAL A 516 5.17 12.15 28.82
C VAL A 516 4.61 11.02 29.67
N LEU A 517 3.55 10.37 29.22
CA LEU A 517 3.06 9.12 29.76
C LEU A 517 3.56 7.99 28.86
N LEU A 518 4.45 7.16 29.39
CA LEU A 518 5.07 6.03 28.70
C LEU A 518 4.58 4.71 29.29
N VAL A 519 4.26 3.73 28.44
CA VAL A 519 3.98 2.36 28.89
C VAL A 519 5.19 1.48 28.59
N TRP A 520 5.65 0.73 29.57
CA TRP A 520 6.77 -0.18 29.40
C TRP A 520 6.52 -1.48 30.17
N GLU A 521 6.63 -2.62 29.48
CA GLU A 521 6.38 -3.96 30.04
C GLU A 521 5.04 -4.07 30.82
N GLY A 522 4.00 -3.39 30.32
CA GLY A 522 2.66 -3.36 30.92
C GLY A 522 2.49 -2.40 32.10
N GLN A 523 3.51 -1.64 32.49
CA GLN A 523 3.44 -0.60 33.52
C GLN A 523 3.47 0.80 32.90
N ALA A 524 2.59 1.69 33.35
CA ALA A 524 2.57 3.09 32.93
C ALA A 524 3.43 3.98 33.84
N TYR A 525 4.13 4.95 33.25
CA TYR A 525 4.96 5.95 33.91
C TYR A 525 4.59 7.34 33.40
N GLU A 526 4.18 8.25 34.28
CA GLU A 526 3.86 9.64 33.94
C GLU A 526 5.02 10.55 34.38
N ILE A 527 5.78 11.06 33.40
CA ILE A 527 6.75 12.12 33.64
C ILE A 527 6.01 13.41 33.90
N THR A 528 6.23 13.97 35.09
CA THR A 528 5.61 15.23 35.53
C THR A 528 6.64 16.36 35.53
N PRO A 529 6.24 17.62 35.35
CA PRO A 529 7.16 18.75 35.44
C PRO A 529 7.87 18.73 36.80
N ALA A 530 9.14 19.14 36.82
CA ALA A 530 9.87 19.28 38.08
C ALA A 530 9.07 20.15 39.05
N GLU A 531 8.85 19.70 40.29
CA GLU A 531 8.28 20.55 41.32
C GLU A 531 9.20 21.77 41.50
N GLY A 532 8.79 22.91 40.95
CA GLY A 532 9.38 24.19 41.35
C GLY A 532 9.16 24.40 42.85
N PRO A 533 10.03 25.17 43.54
CA PRO A 533 9.77 25.52 44.93
C PRO A 533 8.37 26.15 44.98
N THR A 534 7.53 25.63 45.87
CA THR A 534 6.18 26.14 46.15
C THR A 534 6.25 27.66 46.22
N ALA A 535 5.70 28.34 45.22
CA ALA A 535 5.59 29.79 45.25
C ALA A 535 4.72 30.14 46.46
N GLU A 536 5.32 30.76 47.48
CA GLU A 536 4.58 31.36 48.57
C GLU A 536 3.47 32.24 47.96
N PRO A 537 2.23 32.16 48.47
CA PRO A 537 1.14 32.97 47.95
C PRO A 537 1.52 34.44 48.07
N ALA A 538 1.52 35.15 46.93
CA ALA A 538 1.84 36.56 46.87
C ALA A 538 1.03 37.35 47.92
N PRO A 539 1.65 38.26 48.70
CA PRO A 539 0.94 39.02 49.71
C PRO A 539 -0.19 39.81 49.06
N ARG A 540 -1.40 39.68 49.63
CA ARG A 540 -2.63 40.34 49.17
C ARG A 540 -2.34 41.82 48.85
N ARG A 541 -2.56 42.21 47.58
CA ARG A 541 -2.51 43.60 47.15
C ARG A 541 -3.49 44.41 48.01
N ARG A 542 -2.98 45.45 48.69
CA ARG A 542 -3.82 46.49 49.29
C ARG A 542 -4.59 47.18 48.17
N GLU A 543 -5.91 47.17 48.28
CA GLU A 543 -6.80 48.00 47.48
C GLU A 543 -6.47 49.47 47.73
N TRP A 544 -6.13 50.19 46.65
CA TRP A 544 -6.07 51.64 46.66
C TRP A 544 -7.40 52.16 46.13
N ASN A 545 -8.24 52.64 47.04
CA ASN A 545 -9.43 53.43 46.73
C ASN A 545 -9.00 54.77 46.16
N TRP A 546 -9.50 55.11 44.96
CA TRP A 546 -9.53 56.49 44.48
C TRP A 546 -10.98 56.93 44.39
N GLY A 547 -11.31 57.93 45.21
CA GLY A 547 -12.47 58.80 45.03
C GLY A 547 -12.11 60.02 44.20
#